data_AF-A0A0L6J7M2-F1
#
_entry.id   AF-A0A0L6J7M2-F1
#
_cell.length_a   1.000
_cell.length_b   1.000
_cell.length_c   1.000
_cell.angle_alpha   90.00
_cell.angle_beta   90.00
_cell.angle_gamma   90.00
#
_symmetry.space_group_name_H-M   'P 1'
#
loop_
_entity.id
_entity.type
_entity.pdbx_description
1 polymer ?
#
loop_
_entity_poly.entity_id
_entity_poly.type
_entity_poly.pdbx_seq_one_letter_code
_entity_poly.pdbx_strand_id
1 'polypeptide(L)'
;MQGRTVGSPRSVTGQQGRFGSGRADAITAQPMVGRAHGSVPALARSLLTVSLIAGGLSAALIGSGVDLGKVGLNQAVSSAQAATELPMPRPRIHTVALSEEVERTPLRASASFAAVHDLDTAVGSNGVDRVSYDFLLSESAGGDPNDILEFGPMKIRRHLVQTIVRAAQAVQTDPVLLMAVADKESSFVTAVQAKTSSATGLYQFIERTWLGVVRDFGPKYGLEKEAALVSSDANDRPVITDAAERIRVLELRRDPYLSALMAGEMLKRDAGRIAQRIGRDLTLGEVYLAHFLGVDDAGEFLANVVNKPAAAAAALLPGPARANRSIFFAAGRFVGRGRHRKPASLSVAQVHEKFEAMMSTRGTRYQNVRAVSGIMAYADAESGFATQ
;
A
#
# COMPACT_ATOMS: atom_id res chain seq x y z
N MET A 1 45.62 -21.38 -52.30
CA MET A 1 44.36 -21.17 -51.54
C MET A 1 43.45 -20.26 -52.36
N GLN A 2 42.14 -20.41 -52.17
CA GLN A 2 40.98 -19.88 -52.92
C GLN A 2 41.10 -18.41 -53.42
N GLY A 3 40.36 -17.94 -54.43
CA GLY A 3 39.10 -18.45 -54.97
C GLY A 3 38.63 -17.70 -56.23
N ARG A 4 37.65 -18.33 -56.88
CA ARG A 4 37.07 -18.07 -58.20
C ARG A 4 35.89 -17.09 -58.17
N THR A 5 35.71 -16.41 -59.30
CA THR A 5 34.52 -15.66 -59.71
C THR A 5 33.71 -16.38 -60.80
N VAL A 6 32.38 -16.26 -60.67
CA VAL A 6 31.32 -16.15 -61.71
C VAL A 6 30.88 -17.39 -62.51
N GLY A 7 29.55 -17.60 -62.49
CA GLY A 7 28.78 -18.35 -63.47
C GLY A 7 27.26 -18.13 -63.29
N SER A 8 26.65 -17.38 -64.21
CA SER A 8 25.20 -17.22 -64.47
C SER A 8 24.71 -18.38 -65.40
N PRO A 9 23.50 -18.47 -66.01
CA PRO A 9 22.32 -17.56 -66.08
C PRO A 9 20.90 -18.22 -66.19
N ARG A 10 19.88 -17.37 -66.52
CA ARG A 10 18.70 -17.59 -67.43
C ARG A 10 17.49 -18.39 -66.90
N SER A 11 16.20 -18.10 -67.18
CA SER A 11 15.48 -16.97 -67.82
C SER A 11 13.95 -17.24 -67.86
N VAL A 12 13.13 -16.16 -67.75
CA VAL A 12 11.90 -15.83 -68.55
C VAL A 12 10.61 -16.67 -68.27
N THR A 13 9.40 -16.13 -68.05
CA THR A 13 8.46 -15.27 -68.85
C THR A 13 7.22 -15.02 -67.96
N GLY A 14 6.33 -14.01 -68.04
CA GLY A 14 6.04 -12.87 -68.92
C GLY A 14 4.96 -12.00 -68.23
N GLN A 15 5.02 -10.66 -68.35
CA GLN A 15 4.14 -9.79 -69.18
C GLN A 15 2.63 -9.82 -68.81
N GLN A 16 1.86 -8.72 -68.76
CA GLN A 16 2.07 -7.27 -68.91
C GLN A 16 0.72 -6.54 -68.67
N GLY A 17 0.74 -5.34 -68.05
CA GLY A 17 -0.17 -4.20 -68.30
C GLY A 17 -1.62 -4.28 -67.77
N ARG A 18 -2.34 -3.21 -67.42
CA ARG A 18 -2.12 -1.75 -67.56
C ARG A 18 -3.20 -0.98 -66.74
N PHE A 19 -2.83 0.21 -66.26
CA PHE A 19 -3.59 1.37 -65.73
C PHE A 19 -4.98 1.63 -66.36
N GLY A 20 -5.98 2.34 -65.80
CA GLY A 20 -6.14 3.25 -64.64
C GLY A 20 -7.44 4.11 -64.80
N SER A 21 -7.74 4.99 -63.82
CA SER A 21 -8.83 6.03 -63.75
C SER A 21 -10.28 5.54 -63.52
N GLY A 22 -11.19 6.20 -62.79
CA GLY A 22 -11.26 7.42 -61.97
C GLY A 22 -12.73 7.81 -61.67
N ARG A 23 -13.00 8.41 -60.49
CA ARG A 23 -14.18 9.21 -60.00
C ARG A 23 -15.61 8.62 -59.95
N ALA A 24 -16.23 8.64 -58.76
CA ALA A 24 -17.36 9.52 -58.37
C ALA A 24 -18.08 9.02 -57.09
N ASP A 25 -18.66 9.97 -56.36
CA ASP A 25 -19.29 9.90 -55.03
C ASP A 25 -20.50 8.96 -54.88
N ALA A 26 -20.69 8.44 -53.66
CA ALA A 26 -22.03 8.18 -53.11
C ALA A 26 -22.00 8.11 -51.58
N ILE A 27 -22.49 9.17 -50.94
CA ILE A 27 -22.94 9.18 -49.55
C ILE A 27 -24.20 8.32 -49.46
N THR A 28 -24.20 7.29 -48.62
CA THR A 28 -25.42 6.71 -48.08
C THR A 28 -25.20 6.36 -46.61
N ALA A 29 -25.91 7.05 -45.72
CA ALA A 29 -26.01 6.71 -44.31
C ALA A 29 -27.31 5.93 -44.09
N GLN A 30 -27.24 4.78 -43.42
CA GLN A 30 -28.32 4.27 -42.55
C GLN A 30 -27.74 3.41 -41.41
N PRO A 31 -28.46 3.29 -40.27
CA PRO A 31 -27.87 3.03 -38.96
C PRO A 31 -28.04 1.58 -38.52
N MET A 32 -27.06 1.02 -37.79
CA MET A 32 -27.33 -0.06 -36.84
C MET A 32 -26.48 0.05 -35.59
N VAL A 33 -27.19 0.24 -34.49
CA VAL A 33 -26.76 0.01 -33.11
C VAL A 33 -26.45 -1.49 -32.95
N GLY A 34 -25.26 -1.79 -32.47
CA GLY A 34 -24.86 -3.14 -32.06
C GLY A 34 -23.79 -3.04 -30.98
N ARG A 35 -24.22 -2.97 -29.72
CA ARG A 35 -23.38 -3.15 -28.54
C ARG A 35 -22.53 -4.42 -28.68
N ALA A 36 -21.23 -4.30 -28.58
CA ALA A 36 -20.36 -5.42 -28.21
C ALA A 36 -19.27 -4.89 -27.26
N HIS A 37 -19.55 -4.98 -25.96
CA HIS A 37 -18.51 -4.90 -24.92
C HIS A 37 -17.66 -6.17 -25.05
N GLY A 38 -16.55 -6.08 -25.79
CA GLY A 38 -15.54 -7.12 -25.87
C GLY A 38 -14.54 -6.98 -24.73
N SER A 39 -14.91 -7.38 -23.52
CA SER A 39 -13.96 -7.56 -22.42
C SER A 39 -13.17 -8.86 -22.65
N VAL A 40 -11.98 -8.74 -23.26
CA VAL A 40 -10.98 -9.81 -23.25
C VAL A 40 -10.12 -9.63 -21.99
N PRO A 41 -10.02 -10.62 -21.07
CA PRO A 41 -9.21 -10.46 -19.87
C PRO A 41 -7.74 -10.70 -20.23
N ALA A 42 -6.98 -9.61 -20.38
CA ALA A 42 -5.53 -9.66 -20.47
C ALA A 42 -4.92 -10.04 -19.10
N LEU A 43 -4.72 -11.34 -18.90
CA LEU A 43 -3.99 -11.92 -17.78
C LEU A 43 -2.49 -11.59 -17.86
N ALA A 44 -2.11 -10.45 -17.29
CA ALA A 44 -0.76 -10.18 -16.80
C ALA A 44 -0.84 -9.08 -15.74
N ARG A 45 -1.51 -9.38 -14.61
CA ARG A 45 -1.47 -8.53 -13.40
C ARG A 45 -0.47 -9.14 -12.43
N SER A 46 0.43 -8.27 -11.96
CA SER A 46 1.55 -8.53 -11.06
C SER A 46 1.14 -9.42 -9.88
N LEU A 47 1.86 -10.52 -9.67
CA LEU A 47 1.63 -11.42 -8.55
C LEU A 47 2.77 -11.27 -7.56
N LEU A 48 2.52 -10.50 -6.51
CA LEU A 48 3.34 -10.51 -5.30
C LEU A 48 3.02 -11.80 -4.54
N THR A 49 3.82 -12.84 -4.76
CA THR A 49 3.84 -14.01 -3.88
C THR A 49 4.41 -13.58 -2.53
N VAL A 50 3.53 -13.36 -1.55
CA VAL A 50 3.91 -13.16 -0.15
C VAL A 50 4.43 -14.49 0.40
N SER A 51 5.76 -14.62 0.50
CA SER A 51 6.40 -15.69 1.27
C SER A 51 6.37 -15.31 2.75
N LEU A 52 5.40 -15.85 3.49
CA LEU A 52 5.41 -15.84 4.95
C LEU A 52 6.50 -16.81 5.44
N ILE A 53 7.62 -16.28 5.92
CA ILE A 53 8.56 -17.05 6.75
C ILE A 53 7.94 -17.09 8.15
N ALA A 54 7.27 -18.19 8.47
CA ALA A 54 6.81 -18.50 9.82
C ALA A 54 7.98 -19.11 10.61
N GLY A 55 8.60 -18.32 11.49
CA GLY A 55 9.37 -18.84 12.62
C GLY A 55 8.40 -19.26 13.72
N GLY A 56 8.40 -20.55 14.06
CA GLY A 56 7.56 -21.11 15.11
C GLY A 56 8.18 -21.03 16.51
N LEU A 57 7.36 -21.26 17.55
CA LEU A 57 7.57 -22.33 18.52
C LEU A 57 6.30 -22.59 19.38
N SER A 58 5.93 -23.86 19.39
CA SER A 58 5.16 -24.72 20.32
C SER A 58 4.57 -24.19 21.63
N ALA A 59 3.37 -24.69 21.97
CA ALA A 59 3.23 -25.69 23.04
C ALA A 59 1.84 -26.34 23.04
N ALA A 60 1.83 -27.67 22.96
CA ALA A 60 0.68 -28.53 23.17
C ALA A 60 0.52 -28.82 24.66
N LEU A 61 -0.71 -28.71 25.20
CA LEU A 61 -1.14 -29.49 26.35
C LEU A 61 -2.60 -29.94 26.12
N ILE A 62 -2.74 -31.22 25.79
CA ILE A 62 -3.99 -31.98 25.92
C ILE A 62 -3.83 -32.77 27.22
N GLY A 63 -4.82 -32.71 28.11
CA GLY A 63 -4.99 -33.72 29.14
C GLY A 63 -5.74 -33.27 30.38
N SER A 64 -7.06 -33.52 30.37
CA SER A 64 -7.90 -34.05 31.45
C SER A 64 -9.25 -33.32 31.52
N GLY A 65 -10.32 -34.07 31.24
CA GLY A 65 -11.69 -33.60 31.37
C GLY A 65 -12.21 -33.78 32.79
N VAL A 66 -13.22 -32.99 33.16
CA VAL A 66 -14.31 -33.45 34.03
C VAL A 66 -15.57 -32.70 33.64
N ASP A 67 -16.62 -33.48 33.43
CA ASP A 67 -18.00 -33.12 33.21
C ASP A 67 -18.63 -32.73 34.56
N LEU A 68 -19.25 -31.56 34.69
CA LEU A 68 -20.10 -31.19 35.83
C LEU A 68 -21.17 -30.20 35.36
N GLY A 69 -22.32 -30.77 35.02
CA GLY A 69 -23.52 -30.00 34.72
C GLY A 69 -24.20 -29.40 35.96
N LYS A 70 -25.23 -28.60 35.63
CA LYS A 70 -26.36 -28.15 36.47
C LYS A 70 -26.07 -27.03 37.47
N VAL A 71 -26.47 -25.82 37.11
CA VAL A 71 -27.46 -24.91 37.75
C VAL A 71 -27.61 -23.76 36.72
N GLY A 72 -28.74 -23.21 36.32
CA GLY A 72 -30.12 -23.19 36.77
C GLY A 72 -30.74 -21.98 36.06
N LEU A 73 -31.89 -22.19 35.44
CA LEU A 73 -32.65 -21.25 34.64
C LEU A 73 -33.25 -20.08 35.46
N ASN A 74 -33.44 -18.95 34.77
CA ASN A 74 -34.54 -17.97 34.89
C ASN A 74 -34.61 -16.99 36.07
N GLN A 75 -34.39 -15.70 35.76
CA GLN A 75 -35.17 -14.49 36.12
C GLN A 75 -34.33 -13.28 35.63
N ALA A 76 -34.79 -12.26 34.92
CA ALA A 76 -36.13 -11.75 34.70
C ALA A 76 -36.18 -10.96 33.37
N VAL A 77 -37.33 -11.02 32.70
CA VAL A 77 -37.78 -10.07 31.69
C VAL A 77 -38.70 -9.08 32.39
N SER A 78 -38.43 -7.77 32.26
CA SER A 78 -39.40 -6.68 32.08
C SER A 78 -38.90 -5.39 32.72
N SER A 79 -38.66 -4.38 31.89
CA SER A 79 -39.48 -3.15 31.91
C SER A 79 -38.98 -2.21 30.83
N ALA A 80 -39.77 -2.12 29.75
CA ALA A 80 -39.69 -1.05 28.78
C ALA A 80 -40.35 0.23 29.36
N GLN A 81 -39.82 1.38 28.92
CA GLN A 81 -40.47 2.69 28.82
C GLN A 81 -40.94 3.37 30.12
N ALA A 82 -40.32 4.51 30.45
CA ALA A 82 -40.94 5.85 30.32
C ALA A 82 -40.11 6.93 31.02
N ALA A 83 -40.11 8.13 30.42
CA ALA A 83 -39.93 9.46 31.03
C ALA A 83 -38.50 9.80 31.55
N THR A 84 -37.99 11.02 31.55
CA THR A 84 -38.29 12.33 30.94
C THR A 84 -37.02 13.16 31.27
N GLU A 85 -36.73 14.13 30.41
CA GLU A 85 -35.71 15.18 30.51
C GLU A 85 -35.21 15.52 31.94
N LEU A 86 -33.88 15.43 32.14
CA LEU A 86 -33.19 16.05 33.27
C LEU A 86 -32.28 17.17 32.75
N PRO A 87 -32.45 18.43 33.21
CA PRO A 87 -31.67 19.57 32.74
C PRO A 87 -30.26 19.59 33.36
N MET A 88 -29.24 19.71 32.51
CA MET A 88 -27.84 19.82 32.90
C MET A 88 -27.51 21.20 33.53
N PRO A 89 -26.74 21.27 34.62
CA PRO A 89 -26.29 22.54 35.20
C PRO A 89 -25.15 23.20 34.40
N ARG A 90 -25.16 24.54 34.34
CA ARG A 90 -24.22 25.39 33.58
C ARG A 90 -22.77 25.29 34.09
N PRO A 91 -21.76 25.41 33.20
CA PRO A 91 -20.35 25.35 33.56
C PRO A 91 -19.90 26.62 34.31
N ARG A 92 -19.17 26.44 35.42
CA ARG A 92 -18.47 27.51 36.14
C ARG A 92 -17.10 27.72 35.50
N ILE A 93 -16.84 28.94 35.03
CA ILE A 93 -15.53 29.36 34.52
C ILE A 93 -14.69 29.80 35.72
N HIS A 94 -13.55 29.15 35.92
CA HIS A 94 -12.49 29.65 36.81
C HIS A 94 -11.40 30.26 35.94
N THR A 95 -11.26 31.59 35.99
CA THR A 95 -10.11 32.33 35.48
C THR A 95 -9.00 32.25 36.53
N VAL A 96 -7.85 31.65 36.17
CA VAL A 96 -6.62 31.69 36.98
C VAL A 96 -5.62 32.58 36.26
N ALA A 97 -5.13 33.57 36.99
CA ALA A 97 -4.15 34.56 36.51
C ALA A 97 -2.77 33.93 36.28
N LEU A 98 -2.07 34.46 35.27
CA LEU A 98 -0.66 34.20 35.00
C LEU A 98 0.20 34.89 36.06
N SER A 99 1.13 34.15 36.65
CA SER A 99 2.26 34.70 37.40
C SER A 99 3.56 34.21 36.73
N GLU A 100 4.35 35.17 36.27
CA GLU A 100 5.72 35.01 35.78
C GLU A 100 6.71 34.70 36.91
N GLU A 101 7.94 34.40 36.49
CA GLU A 101 9.20 34.22 37.23
C GLU A 101 9.54 32.83 37.78
N VAL A 102 10.34 32.08 37.00
CA VAL A 102 11.46 31.29 37.53
C VAL A 102 12.65 31.34 36.56
N GLU A 103 13.62 32.17 36.95
CA GLU A 103 15.09 32.00 36.93
C GLU A 103 15.71 30.95 35.98
N ARG A 104 16.56 31.43 35.06
CA ARG A 104 17.39 30.59 34.17
C ARG A 104 18.72 30.25 34.86
N THR A 105 18.90 28.98 35.21
CA THR A 105 20.20 28.43 35.64
C THR A 105 20.70 27.44 34.57
N PRO A 106 21.91 27.60 34.01
CA PRO A 106 22.41 26.69 32.97
C PRO A 106 22.86 25.37 33.60
N LEU A 107 22.17 24.26 33.26
CA LEU A 107 22.55 22.92 33.70
C LEU A 107 23.75 22.40 32.89
N ARG A 108 24.82 22.15 33.62
CA ARG A 108 26.07 21.50 33.21
C ARG A 108 25.78 20.04 32.88
N ALA A 109 26.24 19.55 31.73
CA ALA A 109 26.21 18.13 31.39
C ALA A 109 27.15 17.34 32.32
N SER A 110 26.62 16.34 33.02
CA SER A 110 27.40 15.32 33.72
C SER A 110 26.93 13.94 33.28
N ALA A 111 27.82 13.24 32.59
CA ALA A 111 27.71 11.81 32.34
C ALA A 111 28.25 11.04 33.55
N SER A 112 27.42 10.21 34.17
CA SER A 112 27.87 9.04 34.94
C SER A 112 26.68 8.12 35.25
N PHE A 113 26.80 6.87 34.80
CA PHE A 113 25.98 5.74 35.21
C PHE A 113 26.22 5.35 36.67
N ALA A 114 25.17 4.93 37.39
CA ALA A 114 25.16 3.77 38.29
C ALA A 114 23.72 3.39 38.69
N ALA A 115 23.44 2.08 38.74
CA ALA A 115 22.18 1.44 39.17
C ALA A 115 21.95 1.62 40.69
N VAL A 116 20.75 1.45 41.27
CA VAL A 116 20.20 0.14 41.69
C VAL A 116 18.82 0.31 42.41
N HIS A 117 17.90 -0.62 42.13
CA HIS A 117 16.75 -1.24 42.85
C HIS A 117 15.46 -0.53 43.33
N ASP A 118 14.36 -1.13 42.82
CA ASP A 118 13.10 -1.60 43.45
C ASP A 118 12.10 -0.61 44.07
N LEU A 119 10.86 -0.56 43.56
CA LEU A 119 9.76 -1.45 43.99
C LEU A 119 8.41 -1.09 43.29
N ASP A 120 7.89 -2.07 42.53
CA ASP A 120 6.49 -2.40 42.22
C ASP A 120 5.42 -1.34 41.88
N THR A 121 4.98 -1.37 40.61
CA THR A 121 3.59 -1.75 40.27
C THR A 121 3.58 -2.38 38.87
N ALA A 122 3.54 -3.71 38.81
CA ALA A 122 3.29 -4.47 37.59
C ALA A 122 1.83 -4.94 37.57
N VAL A 123 0.99 -4.42 36.66
CA VAL A 123 -0.13 -5.18 36.06
C VAL A 123 -0.32 -4.75 34.60
N GLY A 124 0.31 -5.50 33.70
CA GLY A 124 -0.28 -5.99 32.46
C GLY A 124 -0.75 -5.00 31.39
N SER A 125 0.17 -4.50 30.56
CA SER A 125 -0.13 -4.35 29.14
C SER A 125 1.09 -4.79 28.34
N ASN A 126 0.88 -5.59 27.29
CA ASN A 126 1.91 -5.94 26.32
C ASN A 126 2.35 -4.65 25.61
N GLY A 127 3.27 -3.93 26.24
CA GLY A 127 3.85 -2.68 25.76
C GLY A 127 4.81 -3.01 24.63
N VAL A 128 4.32 -2.83 23.40
CA VAL A 128 5.18 -2.68 22.23
C VAL A 128 6.24 -1.63 22.58
N ASP A 129 7.51 -1.97 22.33
CA ASP A 129 8.66 -1.09 22.55
C ASP A 129 8.38 0.27 21.90
N ARG A 130 8.01 1.23 22.74
CA ARG A 130 7.61 2.59 22.35
C ARG A 130 8.89 3.39 22.41
N VAL A 131 9.44 3.75 21.26
CA VAL A 131 10.44 4.83 21.21
C VAL A 131 9.88 6.02 21.96
N SER A 132 10.62 6.49 22.97
CA SER A 132 10.19 7.61 23.81
C SER A 132 9.96 8.84 22.94
N TYR A 133 8.81 9.48 23.14
CA TYR A 133 8.36 10.69 22.46
C TYR A 133 9.41 11.82 22.50
N ASP A 134 10.10 11.97 23.65
CA ASP A 134 11.15 12.98 23.83
C ASP A 134 12.38 12.73 22.94
N PHE A 135 12.66 11.48 22.57
CA PHE A 135 13.76 11.11 21.68
C PHE A 135 13.45 11.42 20.20
N LEU A 136 12.20 11.22 19.77
CA LEU A 136 11.80 11.59 18.40
C LEU A 136 11.80 13.11 18.22
N LEU A 137 11.35 13.85 19.25
CA LEU A 137 11.35 15.31 19.29
C LEU A 137 12.76 15.91 19.31
N SER A 138 13.67 15.36 20.12
CA SER A 138 15.04 15.90 20.23
C SER A 138 15.85 15.73 18.95
N GLU A 139 15.55 14.70 18.15
CA GLU A 139 16.36 14.37 16.98
C GLU A 139 15.70 14.73 15.62
N SER A 140 14.42 15.10 15.57
CA SER A 140 13.76 15.48 14.30
C SER A 140 14.24 16.80 13.70
N ALA A 141 14.94 17.64 14.48
CA ALA A 141 15.56 18.87 14.02
C ALA A 141 17.11 18.84 14.02
N GLY A 142 17.75 17.72 14.39
CA GLY A 142 19.22 17.67 14.53
C GLY A 142 19.87 16.36 14.96
N GLY A 143 19.23 15.20 14.83
CA GLY A 143 19.84 13.88 15.13
C GLY A 143 20.69 13.32 13.99
N ASP A 144 21.48 12.27 14.26
CA ASP A 144 22.30 11.61 13.25
C ASP A 144 21.37 10.91 12.23
N PRO A 145 21.48 11.21 10.92
CA PRO A 145 20.70 10.53 9.87
C PRO A 145 20.79 9.00 9.90
N ASN A 146 21.84 8.44 10.52
CA ASN A 146 22.08 7.02 10.68
C ASN A 146 21.45 6.41 11.93
N ASP A 147 20.84 7.22 12.81
CA ASP A 147 20.17 6.70 14.01
C ASP A 147 19.08 5.70 13.63
N ILE A 148 18.91 4.71 14.50
CA ILE A 148 17.92 3.65 14.30
C ILE A 148 16.68 3.99 15.11
N LEU A 149 15.59 4.23 14.40
CA LEU A 149 14.26 4.40 14.96
C LEU A 149 13.57 3.04 15.05
N GLU A 150 12.99 2.76 16.20
CA GLU A 150 12.27 1.50 16.45
C GLU A 150 10.74 1.71 16.38
N PHE A 151 10.06 0.78 15.71
CA PHE A 151 8.61 0.78 15.57
C PHE A 151 8.13 -0.64 15.84
N GLY A 152 8.00 -0.99 17.12
CA GLY A 152 7.83 -2.38 17.54
C GLY A 152 8.99 -3.24 17.02
N PRO A 153 8.74 -4.29 16.21
CA PRO A 153 9.81 -5.16 15.72
C PRO A 153 10.67 -4.52 14.60
N MET A 154 10.26 -3.37 14.05
CA MET A 154 10.93 -2.78 12.89
C MET A 154 11.97 -1.77 13.33
N LYS A 155 13.19 -1.90 12.81
CA LYS A 155 14.31 -0.99 13.04
C LYS A 155 14.65 -0.29 11.73
N ILE A 156 14.49 1.04 11.70
CA ILE A 156 14.55 1.82 10.47
C ILE A 156 15.50 3.00 10.68
N ARG A 157 16.40 3.25 9.72
CA ARG A 157 17.27 4.44 9.75
C ARG A 157 16.43 5.71 9.73
N ARG A 158 16.80 6.70 10.56
CA ARG A 158 16.16 8.02 10.68
C ARG A 158 15.97 8.69 9.33
N HIS A 159 17.03 8.74 8.50
CA HIS A 159 16.95 9.39 7.19
C HIS A 159 15.89 8.76 6.27
N LEU A 160 15.68 7.45 6.35
CA LEU A 160 14.68 6.77 5.52
C LEU A 160 13.26 7.13 5.98
N VAL A 161 13.03 7.19 7.29
CA VAL A 161 11.75 7.66 7.85
C VAL A 161 11.48 9.11 7.42
N GLN A 162 12.46 10.00 7.57
CA GLN A 162 12.35 11.40 7.13
C GLN A 162 12.12 11.51 5.61
N THR A 163 12.77 10.66 4.81
CA THR A 163 12.56 10.60 3.36
C THR A 163 11.11 10.26 3.01
N ILE A 164 10.54 9.24 3.66
CA ILE A 164 9.14 8.84 3.44
C ILE A 164 8.18 9.93 3.93
N VAL A 165 8.44 10.54 5.09
CA VAL A 165 7.63 11.64 5.63
C VAL A 165 7.63 12.85 4.70
N ARG A 166 8.81 13.25 4.21
CA ARG A 166 8.95 14.36 3.25
C ARG A 166 8.17 14.09 1.96
N ALA A 167 8.23 12.87 1.45
CA ALA A 167 7.46 12.49 0.26
C ALA A 167 5.95 12.53 0.55
N ALA A 168 5.51 12.05 1.71
CA ALA A 168 4.12 12.10 2.12
C ALA A 168 3.58 13.54 2.18
N GLN A 169 4.38 14.47 2.72
CA GLN A 169 4.05 15.90 2.77
C GLN A 169 3.95 16.50 1.36
N ALA A 170 4.92 16.23 0.48
CA ALA A 170 4.92 16.73 -0.89
C ALA A 170 3.71 16.25 -1.70
N VAL A 171 3.26 15.01 -1.46
CA VAL A 171 2.06 14.43 -2.09
C VAL A 171 0.76 14.85 -1.38
N GLN A 172 0.87 15.37 -0.15
CA GLN A 172 -0.25 15.61 0.77
C GLN A 172 -1.04 14.32 1.02
N THR A 173 -0.36 13.29 1.52
CA THR A 173 -0.95 12.03 1.99
C THR A 173 -0.49 11.73 3.41
N ASP A 174 -1.22 10.88 4.13
CA ASP A 174 -0.83 10.46 5.48
C ASP A 174 0.52 9.69 5.43
N PRO A 175 1.55 10.14 6.16
CA PRO A 175 2.82 9.41 6.22
C PRO A 175 2.68 8.01 6.81
N VAL A 176 1.66 7.74 7.64
CA VAL A 176 1.38 6.40 8.16
C VAL A 176 1.05 5.42 7.03
N LEU A 177 0.31 5.88 6.00
CA LEU A 177 0.00 5.06 4.84
C LEU A 177 1.29 4.62 4.13
N LEU A 178 2.18 5.57 3.84
CA LEU A 178 3.43 5.27 3.12
C LEU A 178 4.36 4.37 3.93
N MET A 179 4.50 4.61 5.24
CA MET A 179 5.26 3.74 6.12
C MET A 179 4.69 2.32 6.17
N ALA A 180 3.37 2.17 6.28
CA ALA A 180 2.72 0.87 6.32
C ALA A 180 2.87 0.10 4.99
N VAL A 181 2.80 0.77 3.85
CA VAL A 181 3.00 0.14 2.54
C VAL A 181 4.47 -0.24 2.34
N ALA A 182 5.43 0.62 2.70
CA ALA A 182 6.86 0.31 2.59
C ALA A 182 7.28 -0.89 3.47
N ASP A 183 6.75 -0.98 4.70
CA ASP A 183 6.87 -2.18 5.54
C ASP A 183 6.36 -3.41 4.78
N LYS A 184 5.13 -3.32 4.27
CA LYS A 184 4.45 -4.45 3.66
C LYS A 184 5.12 -4.92 2.36
N GLU A 185 5.68 -4.01 1.58
CA GLU A 185 6.25 -4.29 0.27
C GLU A 185 7.69 -4.77 0.34
N SER A 186 8.55 -4.09 1.10
CA SER A 186 9.98 -4.41 1.09
C SER A 186 10.60 -4.57 2.48
N SER A 187 9.83 -4.45 3.56
CA SER A 187 10.39 -4.29 4.91
C SER A 187 11.43 -3.16 4.99
N PHE A 188 11.17 -2.05 4.29
CA PHE A 188 12.07 -0.89 4.16
C PHE A 188 13.39 -1.13 3.43
N VAL A 189 13.55 -2.25 2.72
CA VAL A 189 14.71 -2.46 1.85
C VAL A 189 14.54 -1.64 0.57
N THR A 190 15.44 -0.69 0.33
CA THR A 190 15.25 0.37 -0.68
C THR A 190 15.61 -0.02 -2.11
N ALA A 191 16.48 -1.02 -2.30
CA ALA A 191 17.03 -1.38 -3.61
C ALA A 191 16.80 -2.85 -4.01
N VAL A 192 16.04 -3.62 -3.22
CA VAL A 192 15.80 -5.04 -3.48
C VAL A 192 14.94 -5.26 -4.71
N GLN A 193 15.22 -6.30 -5.48
CA GLN A 193 14.37 -6.78 -6.56
C GLN A 193 13.79 -8.15 -6.19
N ALA A 194 12.49 -8.33 -6.44
CA ALA A 194 11.84 -9.62 -6.25
C ALA A 194 12.38 -10.66 -7.24
N LYS A 195 12.56 -11.92 -6.79
CA LYS A 195 13.12 -13.00 -7.62
C LYS A 195 12.20 -13.46 -8.75
N THR A 196 10.90 -13.21 -8.63
CA THR A 196 9.86 -13.77 -9.50
C THR A 196 9.17 -12.72 -10.38
N SER A 197 9.57 -11.46 -10.29
CA SER A 197 8.96 -10.36 -11.04
C SER A 197 9.94 -9.21 -11.27
N SER A 198 9.51 -8.20 -12.02
CA SER A 198 10.27 -6.96 -12.16
C SER A 198 10.14 -6.04 -10.94
N ALA A 199 9.43 -6.43 -9.88
CA ALA A 199 9.17 -5.57 -8.73
C ALA A 199 10.48 -5.16 -8.03
N THR A 200 10.71 -3.85 -7.91
CA THR A 200 11.97 -3.28 -7.41
C THR A 200 11.72 -2.14 -6.42
N GLY A 201 12.57 -2.09 -5.40
CA GLY A 201 12.75 -0.96 -4.51
C GLY A 201 11.75 -0.89 -3.36
N LEU A 202 11.75 0.26 -2.68
CA LEU A 202 11.03 0.48 -1.41
C LEU A 202 9.52 0.13 -1.48
N TYR A 203 8.89 0.36 -2.63
CA TYR A 203 7.46 0.09 -2.86
C TYR A 203 7.22 -1.01 -3.90
N GLN A 204 8.25 -1.81 -4.21
CA GLN A 204 8.14 -2.97 -5.10
C GLN A 204 7.43 -2.70 -6.44
N PHE A 205 7.71 -1.54 -7.05
CA PHE A 205 7.11 -1.19 -8.33
C PHE A 205 7.53 -2.18 -9.41
N ILE A 206 6.56 -2.79 -10.09
CA ILE A 206 6.84 -3.45 -11.37
C ILE A 206 6.97 -2.42 -12.49
N GLU A 207 7.68 -2.80 -13.53
CA GLU A 207 7.97 -1.95 -14.68
C GLU A 207 6.74 -1.23 -15.25
N ARG A 208 5.68 -1.97 -15.58
CA ARG A 208 4.49 -1.37 -16.20
C ARG A 208 3.88 -0.28 -15.33
N THR A 209 3.74 -0.56 -14.04
CA THR A 209 3.18 0.39 -13.08
C THR A 209 4.10 1.59 -12.92
N TRP A 210 5.41 1.36 -12.84
CA TRP A 210 6.41 2.41 -12.74
C TRP A 210 6.38 3.38 -13.91
N LEU A 211 6.39 2.86 -15.14
CA LEU A 211 6.33 3.71 -16.33
C LEU A 211 5.03 4.52 -16.38
N GLY A 212 3.91 3.93 -15.95
CA GLY A 212 2.64 4.63 -15.83
C GLY A 212 2.69 5.79 -14.83
N VAL A 213 3.19 5.56 -13.61
CA VAL A 213 3.26 6.62 -12.59
C VAL A 213 4.28 7.70 -12.92
N VAL A 214 5.41 7.34 -13.55
CA VAL A 214 6.40 8.32 -14.05
C VAL A 214 5.77 9.19 -15.13
N ARG A 215 5.05 8.61 -16.09
CA ARG A 215 4.34 9.37 -17.12
C ARG A 215 3.29 10.30 -16.51
N ASP A 216 2.48 9.79 -15.59
CA ASP A 216 1.31 10.51 -15.08
C ASP A 216 1.68 11.58 -14.02
N PHE A 217 2.73 11.35 -13.22
CA PHE A 217 3.07 12.16 -12.06
C PHE A 217 4.51 12.67 -12.03
N GLY A 218 5.42 12.02 -12.75
CA GLY A 218 6.83 12.41 -12.83
C GLY A 218 7.06 13.91 -13.13
N PRO A 219 6.31 14.54 -14.06
CA PRO A 219 6.48 15.97 -14.34
C PRO A 219 6.29 16.89 -13.12
N LYS A 220 5.52 16.49 -12.10
CA LYS A 220 5.34 17.30 -10.88
C LYS A 220 6.61 17.36 -10.01
N TYR A 221 7.56 16.45 -10.26
CA TYR A 221 8.72 16.22 -9.41
C TYR A 221 10.03 16.25 -10.21
N GLY A 222 10.06 16.97 -11.34
CA GLY A 222 11.27 17.17 -12.13
C GLY A 222 11.65 15.99 -13.04
N LEU A 223 10.71 15.08 -13.31
CA LEU A 223 10.90 13.94 -14.23
C LEU A 223 10.21 14.16 -15.59
N GLU A 224 10.14 15.40 -16.07
CA GLU A 224 9.49 15.75 -17.35
C GLU A 224 10.15 15.01 -18.53
N LYS A 225 11.47 14.87 -18.49
CA LYS A 225 12.24 14.18 -19.55
C LYS A 225 11.94 12.69 -19.55
N GLU A 226 11.93 12.06 -18.39
CA GLU A 226 11.62 10.64 -18.21
C GLU A 226 10.17 10.34 -18.60
N ALA A 227 9.24 11.21 -18.20
CA ALA A 227 7.82 11.08 -18.53
C ALA A 227 7.58 11.17 -20.04
N ALA A 228 8.26 12.08 -20.74
CA ALA A 228 8.15 12.26 -22.18
C ALA A 228 8.63 11.05 -23.00
N LEU A 229 9.48 10.20 -22.43
CA LEU A 229 9.94 8.95 -23.06
C LEU A 229 8.88 7.84 -23.04
N VAL A 230 7.91 7.92 -22.12
CA VAL A 230 6.89 6.88 -21.95
C VAL A 230 5.79 7.06 -22.98
N SER A 231 5.76 6.15 -23.95
CA SER A 231 4.71 6.03 -24.98
C SER A 231 3.71 4.92 -24.65
N SER A 232 2.64 4.81 -25.42
CA SER A 232 1.69 3.70 -25.36
C SER A 232 1.96 2.69 -26.47
N ASP A 233 1.96 1.40 -26.16
CA ASP A 233 1.98 0.32 -27.16
C ASP A 233 0.61 0.15 -27.84
N ALA A 234 0.49 -0.83 -28.75
CA ALA A 234 -0.75 -1.12 -29.48
C ALA A 234 -1.95 -1.51 -28.58
N ASN A 235 -1.70 -1.85 -27.31
CA ASN A 235 -2.71 -2.20 -26.30
C ASN A 235 -2.81 -1.11 -25.21
N ASP A 236 -2.36 0.11 -25.50
CA ASP A 236 -2.31 1.24 -24.59
C ASP A 236 -1.51 0.99 -23.29
N ARG A 237 -0.45 0.18 -23.38
CA ARG A 237 0.45 -0.08 -22.25
C ARG A 237 1.65 0.87 -22.28
N PRO A 238 2.05 1.43 -21.12
CA PRO A 238 3.21 2.32 -21.06
C PRO A 238 4.50 1.56 -21.40
N VAL A 239 5.27 2.09 -22.34
CA VAL A 239 6.52 1.51 -22.85
C VAL A 239 7.52 2.61 -23.22
N ILE A 240 8.81 2.32 -23.00
CA ILE A 240 9.93 3.10 -23.53
C ILE A 240 10.62 2.22 -24.57
N THR A 241 10.71 2.69 -25.81
CA THR A 241 11.23 1.90 -26.94
C THR A 241 12.75 1.81 -26.94
N ASP A 242 13.44 2.88 -26.53
CA ASP A 242 14.89 2.87 -26.37
C ASP A 242 15.28 2.04 -25.14
N ALA A 243 16.11 1.02 -25.34
CA ALA A 243 16.45 0.07 -24.29
C ALA A 243 17.32 0.69 -23.18
N ALA A 244 18.22 1.62 -23.52
CA ALA A 244 19.10 2.26 -22.56
C ALA A 244 18.31 3.24 -21.67
N GLU A 245 17.45 4.05 -22.28
CA GLU A 245 16.53 4.94 -21.56
C GLU A 245 15.54 4.15 -20.70
N ARG A 246 15.00 3.03 -21.22
CA ARG A 246 14.12 2.17 -20.45
C ARG A 246 14.80 1.67 -19.17
N ILE A 247 16.05 1.20 -19.26
CA ILE A 247 16.82 0.76 -18.09
C ILE A 247 17.02 1.93 -17.13
N ARG A 248 17.48 3.09 -17.62
CA ARG A 248 17.73 4.29 -16.81
C ARG A 248 16.49 4.73 -16.04
N VAL A 249 15.32 4.81 -16.70
CA VAL A 249 14.06 5.17 -16.05
C VAL A 249 13.64 4.11 -15.03
N LEU A 250 13.84 2.82 -15.30
CA LEU A 250 13.50 1.75 -14.37
C LEU A 250 14.39 1.69 -13.13
N GLU A 251 15.63 2.17 -13.21
CA GLU A 251 16.56 2.25 -12.07
C GLU A 251 16.11 3.27 -11.02
N LEU A 252 15.34 4.29 -11.41
CA LEU A 252 14.79 5.29 -10.49
C LEU A 252 13.88 4.68 -9.41
N ARG A 253 13.38 3.45 -9.59
CA ARG A 253 12.66 2.68 -8.55
C ARG A 253 13.51 2.37 -7.31
N ARG A 254 14.83 2.46 -7.41
CA ARG A 254 15.74 2.26 -6.28
C ARG A 254 15.96 3.54 -5.46
N ASP A 255 15.56 4.69 -5.99
CA ASP A 255 15.56 5.93 -5.22
C ASP A 255 14.37 5.92 -4.25
N PRO A 256 14.60 5.96 -2.93
CA PRO A 256 13.54 5.84 -1.94
C PRO A 256 12.61 7.05 -1.93
N TYR A 257 13.10 8.26 -2.26
CA TYR A 257 12.31 9.48 -2.27
C TYR A 257 11.37 9.52 -3.48
N LEU A 258 11.91 9.33 -4.68
CA LEU A 258 11.12 9.27 -5.92
C LEU A 258 10.11 8.13 -5.87
N SER A 259 10.51 6.96 -5.36
CA SER A 259 9.59 5.83 -5.20
C SER A 259 8.46 6.15 -4.22
N ALA A 260 8.75 6.86 -3.12
CA ALA A 260 7.72 7.29 -2.17
C ALA A 260 6.75 8.33 -2.77
N LEU A 261 7.25 9.28 -3.56
CA LEU A 261 6.42 10.26 -4.27
C LEU A 261 5.45 9.55 -5.23
N MET A 262 5.99 8.65 -6.07
CA MET A 262 5.20 7.91 -7.05
C MET A 262 4.18 6.98 -6.39
N ALA A 263 4.56 6.33 -5.27
CA ALA A 263 3.65 5.50 -4.50
C ALA A 263 2.52 6.33 -3.88
N GLY A 264 2.84 7.46 -3.27
CA GLY A 264 1.85 8.36 -2.70
C GLY A 264 0.84 8.84 -3.73
N GLU A 265 1.30 9.35 -4.88
CA GLU A 265 0.41 9.85 -5.94
C GLU A 265 -0.50 8.74 -6.49
N MET A 266 0.06 7.55 -6.74
CA MET A 266 -0.72 6.40 -7.20
C MET A 266 -1.78 6.00 -6.19
N LEU A 267 -1.42 5.82 -4.92
CA LEU A 267 -2.35 5.42 -3.86
C LEU A 267 -3.43 6.46 -3.64
N LYS A 268 -3.07 7.76 -3.62
CA LYS A 268 -4.00 8.88 -3.49
C LYS A 268 -5.01 8.92 -4.64
N ARG A 269 -4.53 8.83 -5.88
CA ARG A 269 -5.39 8.79 -7.08
C ARG A 269 -6.35 7.61 -7.05
N ASP A 270 -5.81 6.42 -6.79
CA ASP A 270 -6.57 5.17 -6.87
C ASP A 270 -7.61 5.10 -5.75
N ALA A 271 -7.26 5.52 -4.52
CA ALA A 271 -8.20 5.64 -3.42
C ALA A 271 -9.32 6.65 -3.73
N GLY A 272 -8.98 7.83 -4.27
CA GLY A 272 -9.98 8.84 -4.63
C GLY A 272 -10.99 8.35 -5.67
N ARG A 273 -10.54 7.61 -6.69
CA ARG A 273 -11.43 7.00 -7.70
C ARG A 273 -12.40 6.00 -7.10
N ILE A 274 -11.94 5.17 -6.18
CA ILE A 274 -12.80 4.16 -5.53
C ILE A 274 -13.75 4.85 -4.54
N ALA A 275 -13.26 5.84 -3.79
CA ALA A 275 -14.06 6.60 -2.84
C ALA A 275 -15.27 7.27 -3.52
N GLN A 276 -15.07 7.85 -4.70
CA GLN A 276 -16.15 8.40 -5.52
C GLN A 276 -17.21 7.36 -5.90
N ARG A 277 -16.79 6.11 -6.15
CA ARG A 277 -17.69 5.01 -6.51
C ARG A 277 -18.49 4.47 -5.32
N ILE A 278 -17.89 4.40 -4.14
CA ILE A 278 -18.52 3.81 -2.94
C ILE A 278 -19.12 4.83 -1.98
N GLY A 279 -18.89 6.13 -2.20
CA GLY A 279 -19.47 7.23 -1.42
C GLY A 279 -18.83 7.45 -0.04
N ARG A 280 -17.61 6.95 0.18
CA ARG A 280 -16.83 7.15 1.41
C ARG A 280 -15.34 6.97 1.16
N ASP A 281 -14.51 7.52 2.04
CA ASP A 281 -13.08 7.27 2.02
C ASP A 281 -12.75 5.80 2.32
N LEU A 282 -11.58 5.38 1.83
CA LEU A 282 -11.06 4.04 2.03
C LEU A 282 -10.26 3.96 3.33
N THR A 283 -10.36 2.84 4.02
CA THR A 283 -9.46 2.51 5.12
C THR A 283 -8.04 2.22 4.60
N LEU A 284 -7.06 2.13 5.52
CA LEU A 284 -5.70 1.72 5.17
C LEU A 284 -5.66 0.32 4.53
N GLY A 285 -6.48 -0.62 5.03
CA GLY A 285 -6.61 -1.96 4.46
C GLY A 285 -7.19 -1.94 3.05
N GLU A 286 -8.19 -1.10 2.81
CA GLU A 286 -8.83 -0.96 1.51
C GLU A 286 -7.95 -0.27 0.48
N VAL A 287 -7.16 0.74 0.88
CA VAL A 287 -6.15 1.36 0.00
C VAL A 287 -5.12 0.31 -0.45
N TYR A 288 -4.66 -0.55 0.47
CA TYR A 288 -3.74 -1.63 0.10
C TYR A 288 -4.41 -2.72 -0.76
N LEU A 289 -5.67 -3.07 -0.47
CA LEU A 289 -6.47 -3.98 -1.28
C LEU A 289 -6.63 -3.43 -2.71
N ALA A 290 -6.85 -2.13 -2.86
CA ALA A 290 -6.92 -1.45 -4.15
C ALA A 290 -5.62 -1.56 -4.94
N HIS A 291 -4.48 -1.33 -4.28
CA HIS A 291 -3.16 -1.53 -4.88
C HIS A 291 -2.96 -2.98 -5.37
N PHE A 292 -3.43 -3.95 -4.60
CA PHE A 292 -3.27 -5.37 -4.88
C PHE A 292 -4.19 -5.89 -6.01
N LEU A 293 -5.45 -5.45 -6.05
CA LEU A 293 -6.42 -5.91 -7.05
C LEU A 293 -6.43 -5.06 -8.33
N GLY A 294 -6.04 -3.79 -8.21
CA GLY A 294 -6.31 -2.75 -9.19
C GLY A 294 -7.65 -2.04 -8.91
N VAL A 295 -7.76 -0.80 -9.39
CA VAL A 295 -8.85 0.14 -9.08
C VAL A 295 -10.25 -0.41 -9.38
N ASP A 296 -10.44 -0.99 -10.56
CA ASP A 296 -11.76 -1.45 -11.02
C ASP A 296 -12.26 -2.66 -10.21
N ASP A 297 -11.42 -3.70 -10.11
CA ASP A 297 -11.67 -4.93 -9.36
C ASP A 297 -11.89 -4.61 -7.86
N ALA A 298 -11.11 -3.70 -7.30
CA ALA A 298 -11.27 -3.26 -5.92
C ALA A 298 -12.57 -2.49 -5.69
N GLY A 299 -12.94 -1.58 -6.60
CA GLY A 299 -14.21 -0.87 -6.51
C GLY A 299 -15.42 -1.80 -6.59
N GLU A 300 -15.37 -2.83 -7.46
CA GLU A 300 -16.41 -3.86 -7.50
C GLU A 300 -16.42 -4.71 -6.24
N PHE A 301 -15.24 -5.12 -5.75
CA PHE A 301 -15.11 -5.90 -4.53
C PHE A 301 -15.67 -5.16 -3.31
N LEU A 302 -15.30 -3.89 -3.10
CA LEU A 302 -15.75 -3.09 -1.96
C LEU A 302 -17.26 -2.80 -2.01
N ALA A 303 -17.84 -2.61 -3.21
CA ALA A 303 -19.29 -2.52 -3.35
C ALA A 303 -19.99 -3.83 -2.91
N ASN A 304 -19.35 -4.99 -3.07
CA ASN A 304 -19.89 -6.28 -2.62
C ASN A 304 -19.60 -6.59 -1.15
N VAL A 305 -18.68 -5.88 -0.47
CA VAL A 305 -18.47 -6.04 0.99
C VAL A 305 -19.76 -5.74 1.75
N VAL A 306 -20.48 -4.69 1.35
CA VAL A 306 -21.76 -4.32 1.97
C VAL A 306 -22.91 -5.15 1.41
N ASN A 307 -23.01 -5.26 0.08
CA ASN A 307 -24.19 -5.84 -0.57
C ASN A 307 -24.22 -7.37 -0.54
N LYS A 308 -23.06 -8.03 -0.54
CA LYS A 308 -22.92 -9.49 -0.64
C LYS A 308 -21.75 -10.02 0.22
N PRO A 309 -21.69 -9.73 1.53
CA PRO A 309 -20.55 -10.07 2.39
C PRO A 309 -20.24 -11.57 2.45
N ALA A 310 -21.26 -12.42 2.32
CA ALA A 310 -21.14 -13.87 2.37
C ALA A 310 -20.81 -14.52 1.01
N ALA A 311 -20.77 -13.76 -0.10
CA ALA A 311 -20.44 -14.30 -1.41
C ALA A 311 -18.99 -14.82 -1.45
N ALA A 312 -18.75 -15.86 -2.24
CA ALA A 312 -17.41 -16.41 -2.41
C ALA A 312 -16.51 -15.40 -3.14
N ALA A 313 -15.47 -14.90 -2.46
CA ALA A 313 -14.56 -13.90 -3.02
C ALA A 313 -13.85 -14.40 -4.29
N ALA A 314 -13.53 -15.70 -4.36
CA ALA A 314 -12.91 -16.30 -5.55
C ALA A 314 -13.84 -16.37 -6.76
N ALA A 315 -15.16 -16.29 -6.57
CA ALA A 315 -16.12 -16.22 -7.67
C ALA A 315 -16.20 -14.80 -8.26
N LEU A 316 -16.05 -13.77 -7.42
CA LEU A 316 -16.00 -12.37 -7.86
C LEU A 316 -14.66 -12.03 -8.52
N LEU A 317 -13.56 -12.56 -8.00
CA LEU A 317 -12.19 -12.23 -8.43
C LEU A 317 -11.41 -13.49 -8.82
N PRO A 318 -11.80 -14.22 -9.89
CA PRO A 318 -11.21 -15.50 -10.24
C PRO A 318 -9.71 -15.41 -10.61
N GLY A 319 -9.30 -14.33 -11.28
CA GLY A 319 -7.91 -14.07 -11.62
C GLY A 319 -7.03 -13.87 -10.38
N PRO A 320 -7.31 -12.85 -9.54
CA PRO A 320 -6.61 -12.65 -8.27
C PRO A 320 -6.62 -13.86 -7.35
N ALA A 321 -7.75 -14.58 -7.25
CA ALA A 321 -7.88 -15.76 -6.39
C ALA A 321 -7.01 -16.94 -6.83
N ARG A 322 -6.90 -17.18 -8.15
CA ARG A 322 -6.03 -18.24 -8.69
C ARG A 322 -4.56 -17.98 -8.36
N ALA A 323 -4.16 -16.72 -8.41
CA ALA A 323 -2.79 -16.33 -8.16
C ALA A 323 -2.43 -16.23 -6.68
N ASN A 324 -3.38 -15.85 -5.83
CA ASN A 324 -3.15 -15.53 -4.43
C ASN A 324 -3.98 -16.44 -3.54
N ARG A 325 -3.74 -17.75 -3.68
CA ARG A 325 -4.55 -18.81 -3.07
C ARG A 325 -4.66 -18.69 -1.55
N SER A 326 -3.60 -18.29 -0.87
CA SER A 326 -3.56 -18.12 0.60
C SER A 326 -4.46 -16.99 1.11
N ILE A 327 -4.74 -16.00 0.27
CA ILE A 327 -5.64 -14.88 0.60
C ILE A 327 -7.08 -15.30 0.40
N PHE A 328 -7.40 -15.91 -0.74
CA PHE A 328 -8.78 -16.18 -1.16
C PHE A 328 -9.36 -17.51 -0.68
N PHE A 329 -8.54 -18.43 -0.18
CA PHE A 329 -9.00 -19.76 0.24
C PHE A 329 -8.57 -20.08 1.66
N ALA A 330 -9.44 -20.79 2.40
CA ALA A 330 -9.09 -21.33 3.70
C ALA A 330 -7.97 -22.36 3.57
N ALA A 331 -7.12 -22.49 4.59
CA ALA A 331 -6.14 -23.57 4.66
C ALA A 331 -6.88 -24.92 4.51
N GLY A 332 -6.42 -25.76 3.58
CA GLY A 332 -7.02 -27.06 3.36
C GLY A 332 -6.88 -27.92 4.61
N ARG A 333 -8.00 -28.26 5.26
CA ARG A 333 -7.98 -29.27 6.33
C ARG A 333 -7.79 -30.64 5.70
N PHE A 334 -6.74 -31.35 6.13
CA PHE A 334 -6.67 -32.79 5.92
C PHE A 334 -7.82 -33.44 6.69
N VAL A 335 -8.70 -34.13 5.97
CA VAL A 335 -9.63 -35.10 6.57
C VAL A 335 -9.03 -36.47 6.24
N GLY A 336 -9.03 -37.39 7.20
CA GLY A 336 -8.21 -38.61 7.21
C GLY A 336 -8.13 -39.44 5.90
N ARG A 337 -7.16 -40.37 5.89
CA ARG A 337 -6.79 -41.28 4.79
C ARG A 337 -6.69 -40.58 3.40
N GLY A 338 -5.78 -39.61 3.32
CA GLY A 338 -5.12 -39.22 2.06
C GLY A 338 -5.91 -38.37 1.06
N ARG A 339 -7.17 -37.98 1.33
CA ARG A 339 -7.95 -37.16 0.39
C ARG A 339 -7.88 -35.67 0.75
N HIS A 340 -7.10 -34.90 -0.02
CA HIS A 340 -7.13 -33.44 0.02
C HIS A 340 -8.50 -32.92 -0.45
N ARG A 341 -9.25 -32.23 0.42
CA ARG A 341 -10.43 -31.47 -0.01
C ARG A 341 -9.98 -30.18 -0.70
N LYS A 342 -10.62 -29.80 -1.81
CA LYS A 342 -10.42 -28.48 -2.42
C LYS A 342 -10.66 -27.42 -1.34
N PRO A 343 -9.73 -26.48 -1.12
CA PRO A 343 -9.88 -25.51 -0.05
C PRO A 343 -11.07 -24.61 -0.39
N ALA A 344 -11.90 -24.34 0.62
CA ALA A 344 -13.08 -23.51 0.47
C ALA A 344 -12.69 -22.06 0.17
N SER A 345 -13.39 -21.42 -0.76
CA SER A 345 -13.26 -19.96 -0.95
C SER A 345 -13.66 -19.27 0.34
N LEU A 346 -12.88 -18.27 0.73
CA LEU A 346 -13.31 -17.31 1.74
C LEU A 346 -14.41 -16.42 1.17
N SER A 347 -15.21 -15.85 2.06
CA SER A 347 -16.21 -14.86 1.69
C SER A 347 -15.57 -13.49 1.39
N VAL A 348 -16.33 -12.60 0.75
CA VAL A 348 -15.91 -11.20 0.52
C VAL A 348 -15.54 -10.53 1.85
N ALA A 349 -16.37 -10.66 2.88
CA ALA A 349 -16.09 -10.09 4.20
C ALA A 349 -14.81 -10.66 4.83
N GLN A 350 -14.57 -11.97 4.71
CA GLN A 350 -13.37 -12.61 5.26
C GLN A 350 -12.09 -12.17 4.53
N VAL A 351 -12.14 -11.99 3.20
CA VAL A 351 -11.00 -11.46 2.45
C VAL A 351 -10.77 -10.01 2.83
N HIS A 352 -11.81 -9.18 2.92
CA HIS A 352 -11.72 -7.79 3.37
C HIS A 352 -11.09 -7.67 4.77
N GLU A 353 -11.59 -8.44 5.74
CA GLU A 353 -11.07 -8.48 7.11
C GLU A 353 -9.58 -8.84 7.18
N LYS A 354 -9.10 -9.74 6.31
CA LYS A 354 -7.67 -10.06 6.23
C LYS A 354 -6.82 -8.84 5.84
N PHE A 355 -7.28 -8.04 4.88
CA PHE A 355 -6.58 -6.82 4.45
C PHE A 355 -6.61 -5.76 5.55
N GLU A 356 -7.77 -5.58 6.21
CA GLU A 356 -7.91 -4.69 7.35
C GLU A 356 -6.96 -5.08 8.49
N ALA A 357 -6.97 -6.34 8.94
CA ALA A 357 -6.12 -6.80 10.03
C ALA A 357 -4.62 -6.64 9.70
N MET A 358 -4.23 -6.98 8.47
CA MET A 358 -2.85 -6.88 8.00
C MET A 358 -2.33 -5.45 8.03
N MET A 359 -3.16 -4.50 7.62
CA MET A 359 -2.75 -3.10 7.48
C MET A 359 -3.02 -2.27 8.74
N SER A 360 -4.09 -2.52 9.49
CA SER A 360 -4.37 -1.86 10.77
C SER A 360 -3.23 -2.09 11.78
N THR A 361 -2.69 -3.31 11.85
CA THR A 361 -1.50 -3.62 12.66
C THR A 361 -0.31 -2.72 12.33
N ARG A 362 -0.10 -2.43 11.03
CA ARG A 362 0.97 -1.52 10.56
C ARG A 362 0.63 -0.06 10.79
N GLY A 363 -0.63 0.33 10.58
CA GLY A 363 -1.11 1.68 10.87
C GLY A 363 -0.85 2.07 12.33
N THR A 364 -1.21 1.19 13.26
CA THR A 364 -0.92 1.39 14.70
C THR A 364 0.58 1.46 14.98
N ARG A 365 1.38 0.61 14.34
CA ARG A 365 2.85 0.61 14.50
C ARG A 365 3.48 1.95 14.12
N TYR A 366 3.00 2.60 13.06
CA TYR A 366 3.58 3.83 12.54
C TYR A 366 2.84 5.11 12.91
N GLN A 367 1.78 5.04 13.73
CA GLN A 367 0.94 6.19 14.07
C GLN A 367 1.73 7.42 14.57
N ASN A 368 2.84 7.19 15.29
CA ASN A 368 3.68 8.25 15.86
C ASN A 368 4.48 9.02 14.79
N VAL A 369 4.59 8.51 13.56
CA VAL A 369 5.30 9.19 12.47
C VAL A 369 4.62 10.51 12.07
N ARG A 370 3.33 10.69 12.37
CA ARG A 370 2.61 11.95 12.13
C ARG A 370 3.20 13.11 12.92
N ALA A 371 3.73 12.85 14.11
CA ALA A 371 4.41 13.88 14.89
C ALA A 371 5.70 14.36 14.20
N VAL A 372 6.48 13.44 13.63
CA VAL A 372 7.67 13.77 12.81
C VAL A 372 7.27 14.66 11.63
N SER A 373 6.16 14.34 10.97
CA SER A 373 5.62 15.18 9.89
C SER A 373 5.23 16.58 10.36
N GLY A 374 4.59 16.71 11.53
CA GLY A 374 4.26 18.02 12.10
C GLY A 374 5.51 18.88 12.37
N ILE A 375 6.56 18.27 12.93
CA ILE A 375 7.81 18.96 13.26
C ILE A 375 8.55 19.40 12.00
N MET A 376 8.65 18.52 10.98
CA MET A 376 9.29 18.88 9.71
C MET A 376 8.56 20.02 9.01
N ALA A 377 7.22 20.02 9.03
CA ALA A 377 6.43 21.11 8.44
C ALA A 377 6.66 22.45 9.17
N TYR A 378 6.84 22.42 10.50
CA TYR A 378 7.14 23.60 11.29
C TYR A 378 8.55 24.15 10.99
N ALA A 379 9.56 23.29 10.91
CA ALA A 379 10.94 23.68 10.59
C ALA A 379 11.05 24.30 9.19
N ASP A 380 10.36 23.72 8.19
CA ASP A 380 10.31 24.29 6.84
C ASP A 380 9.68 25.69 6.86
N ALA A 381 8.61 25.90 7.64
CA ALA A 381 7.98 27.21 7.78
C ALA A 381 8.93 28.25 8.41
N GLU A 382 9.62 27.92 9.52
CA GLU A 382 10.59 28.82 10.15
C GLU A 382 11.74 29.21 9.20
N SER A 383 12.24 28.25 8.41
CA SER A 383 13.30 28.52 7.42
C SER A 383 12.87 29.50 6.32
N GLY A 384 11.59 29.43 5.91
CA GLY A 384 11.00 30.34 4.93
C GLY A 384 10.68 31.75 5.46
N PHE A 385 10.60 31.92 6.78
CA PHE A 385 10.51 33.24 7.42
C PHE A 385 11.89 33.90 7.62
N ALA A 386 12.95 33.10 7.77
CA ALA A 386 14.32 33.61 7.95
C ALA A 386 14.99 34.08 6.63
N THR A 387 14.39 33.78 5.47
CA THR A 387 14.90 34.13 4.14
C THR A 387 14.11 35.25 3.43
N GLN A 388 13.19 35.93 4.13
CA GLN A 388 12.44 37.07 3.60
C GLN A 388 12.95 38.42 4.12
#